data_AF-A0A2N1N536-F1
#
_entry.id   AF-A0A2N1N536-F1
#
_cell.length_a   1.000
_cell.length_b   1.000
_cell.length_c   1.000
_cell.angle_alpha   90.00
_cell.angle_beta   90.00
_cell.angle_gamma   90.00
#
_symmetry.space_group_name_H-M   'P 1'
#
loop_
_entity.id
_entity.type
_entity.pdbx_description
1 polymer ?
#
loop_
_entity_poly.entity_id
_entity_poly.type
_entity_poly.pdbx_seq_one_letter_code
_entity_poly.pdbx_strand_id
1 'polypeptide(L)'
;MRTGGLFRRNTTNAPTKREEDFADYAAVIGTEDEPKRLKEYITKLYKAFKDKSKALRSAYAKLDLLNNEIAQEKTRFNDIEDENKSLRDQMQGMADQLVSKEEEFKEWQTKLAEQTNRERETLAEEFAEERARFLERVAQLEDALSLANLEITRLTIEISEKSDSDRRMSTSSSNESRSSLELLFTDKSKKVDDRHELTKQILEITQRRMSLQTELTLLEEENEDLKVNRVLSIKDHIRSLYTQYKQITKENQLLRKENDELKQQVGKKMFMKSLEDVNLDD
;
A
#
# COMPACT_ATOMS: atom_id res chain seq x y z
N MET A 1 31.81 -2.19 -8.75
CA MET A 1 33.08 -1.51 -8.43
C MET A 1 33.45 -0.57 -9.57
N ARG A 2 33.36 0.75 -9.35
CA ARG A 2 33.92 1.78 -10.24
C ARG A 2 34.47 2.89 -9.34
N THR A 3 35.78 2.85 -9.13
CA THR A 3 36.57 3.90 -8.50
C THR A 3 37.00 4.91 -9.57
N GLY A 4 36.68 6.19 -9.36
CA GLY A 4 37.21 7.29 -10.16
C GLY A 4 36.66 8.59 -9.58
N GLY A 5 37.41 9.41 -8.84
CA GLY A 5 38.78 9.83 -9.11
C GLY A 5 38.73 11.19 -9.81
N LEU A 6 38.25 12.23 -9.11
CA LEU A 6 38.32 13.62 -9.56
C LEU A 6 38.89 14.51 -8.45
N PHE A 7 40.14 14.24 -8.06
CA PHE A 7 40.98 15.26 -7.46
C PHE A 7 41.79 15.90 -8.58
N ARG A 8 41.28 16.98 -9.16
CA ARG A 8 42.09 17.88 -9.99
C ARG A 8 43.11 18.56 -9.09
N ARG A 9 44.35 18.07 -9.07
CA ARG A 9 45.48 18.83 -8.55
C ARG A 9 45.78 19.95 -9.55
N ASN A 10 45.37 21.17 -9.23
CA ASN A 10 45.95 22.36 -9.84
C ASN A 10 47.36 22.55 -9.24
N THR A 11 48.34 21.80 -9.72
CA THR A 11 49.75 22.15 -9.51
C THR A 11 50.14 23.19 -10.55
N THR A 12 49.85 24.47 -10.27
CA THR A 12 50.60 25.55 -10.91
C THR A 12 52.02 25.48 -10.36
N ASN A 13 52.91 24.78 -11.06
CA ASN A 13 54.35 24.92 -10.90
C ASN A 13 54.71 26.35 -11.33
N ALA A 14 54.60 27.30 -10.41
CA ALA A 14 55.24 28.59 -10.58
C ALA A 14 56.75 28.34 -10.70
N PRO A 15 57.44 28.89 -11.71
CA PRO A 15 58.88 28.79 -11.77
C PRO A 15 59.43 29.58 -10.57
N THR A 16 59.86 28.88 -9.54
CA THR A 16 60.68 29.47 -8.48
C THR A 16 61.94 29.98 -9.16
N LYS A 17 62.01 31.29 -9.38
CA LYS A 17 63.28 31.97 -9.66
C LYS A 17 64.25 31.49 -8.59
N ARG A 18 65.29 30.76 -8.97
CA ARG A 18 66.41 30.49 -8.07
C ARG A 18 67.05 31.83 -7.77
N GLU A 19 66.69 32.42 -6.64
CA GLU A 19 67.48 33.49 -6.05
C GLU A 19 68.86 32.91 -5.78
N GLU A 20 69.88 33.55 -6.36
CA GLU A 20 71.30 33.20 -6.33
C GLU A 20 71.68 32.51 -5.02
N ASP A 21 71.81 31.18 -5.12
CA ASP A 21 72.11 30.34 -3.98
C ASP A 21 73.52 30.66 -3.46
N PHE A 22 73.68 30.52 -2.14
CA PHE A 22 74.85 30.71 -1.28
C PHE A 22 76.25 30.33 -1.85
N ALA A 23 76.30 29.61 -2.96
CA ALA A 23 77.51 29.19 -3.66
C ALA A 23 78.44 30.35 -4.05
N ASP A 24 77.91 31.46 -4.59
CA ASP A 24 78.74 32.60 -5.03
C ASP A 24 79.32 33.38 -3.84
N TYR A 25 78.57 33.48 -2.75
CA TYR A 25 79.00 34.22 -1.56
C TYR A 25 80.16 33.54 -0.82
N ALA A 26 80.22 32.20 -0.82
CA ALA A 26 81.31 31.44 -0.20
C ALA A 26 82.64 31.63 -0.97
N ALA A 27 82.57 31.70 -2.30
CA ALA A 27 83.73 31.97 -3.14
C ALA A 27 84.26 33.41 -2.94
N VAL A 28 83.36 34.40 -2.90
CA VAL A 28 83.74 35.82 -2.72
C VAL A 28 84.35 36.10 -1.35
N ILE A 29 83.87 35.45 -0.27
CA ILE A 29 84.46 35.62 1.08
C ILE A 29 85.90 35.08 1.15
N GLY A 30 86.23 34.05 0.36
CA GLY A 30 87.58 33.48 0.36
C GLY A 30 88.63 34.26 -0.43
N THR A 31 88.20 35.21 -1.28
CA THR A 31 89.08 35.92 -2.23
C THR A 31 89.05 37.45 -2.11
N GLU A 32 88.17 38.03 -1.27
CA GLU A 32 88.00 39.47 -1.13
C GLU A 32 88.82 40.02 0.05
N ASP A 33 89.82 40.86 -0.24
CA ASP A 33 90.72 41.43 0.76
C ASP A 33 90.20 42.77 1.34
N GLU A 34 89.14 43.35 0.76
CA GLU A 34 88.58 44.62 1.21
C GLU A 34 87.61 44.41 2.39
N PRO A 35 87.96 44.83 3.63
CA PRO A 35 87.21 44.45 4.84
C PRO A 35 85.78 45.02 4.86
N LYS A 36 85.54 46.13 4.16
CA LYS A 36 84.20 46.73 4.03
C LYS A 36 83.29 45.88 3.16
N ARG A 37 83.78 45.40 2.00
CA ARG A 37 83.02 44.52 1.09
C ARG A 37 82.74 43.18 1.74
N LEU A 38 83.74 42.58 2.40
CA LEU A 38 83.57 41.33 3.12
C LEU A 38 82.47 41.42 4.18
N LYS A 39 82.45 42.51 4.95
CA LYS A 39 81.41 42.78 5.96
C LYS A 39 80.02 42.89 5.34
N GLU A 40 79.88 43.59 4.21
CA GLU A 40 78.61 43.68 3.50
C GLU A 40 78.11 42.32 3.01
N TYR A 41 79.01 41.50 2.45
CA TYR A 41 78.69 40.15 2.00
C TYR A 41 78.25 39.23 3.14
N ILE A 42 78.99 39.21 4.25
CA ILE A 42 78.63 38.44 5.46
C ILE A 42 77.27 38.90 6.00
N THR A 43 76.99 40.20 5.97
CA THR A 43 75.71 40.76 6.44
C THR A 43 74.55 40.32 5.55
N LYS A 44 74.73 40.32 4.22
CA LYS A 44 73.73 39.83 3.26
C LYS A 44 73.46 38.34 3.43
N LEU A 45 74.50 37.53 3.57
CA LEU A 45 74.42 36.08 3.84
C LEU A 45 73.65 35.79 5.13
N TYR A 46 73.99 36.49 6.21
CA TYR A 46 73.33 36.31 7.49
C TYR A 46 71.84 36.68 7.44
N LYS A 47 71.52 37.79 6.74
CA LYS A 47 70.12 38.19 6.50
C LYS A 47 69.37 37.12 5.71
N ALA A 48 69.93 36.65 4.60
CA ALA A 48 69.34 35.59 3.79
C ALA A 48 69.14 34.27 4.56
N PHE A 49 70.11 33.87 5.39
CA PHE A 49 69.99 32.70 6.25
C PHE A 49 68.86 32.85 7.26
N LYS A 50 68.78 34.01 7.93
CA LYS A 50 67.73 34.30 8.91
C LYS A 50 66.34 34.29 8.25
N ASP A 51 66.23 34.86 7.07
CA ASP A 51 64.98 34.91 6.30
C ASP A 51 64.56 33.51 5.84
N LYS A 52 65.49 32.69 5.31
CA LYS A 52 65.22 31.27 4.97
C LYS A 52 64.86 30.45 6.22
N SER A 53 65.49 30.69 7.36
CA SER A 53 65.13 30.02 8.63
C SER A 53 63.72 30.39 9.12
N LYS A 54 63.28 31.65 8.92
CA LYS A 54 61.90 32.08 9.21
C LYS A 54 60.93 31.40 8.24
N ALA A 55 61.24 31.38 6.95
CA ALA A 55 60.43 30.72 5.93
C ALA A 55 60.30 29.21 6.17
N LEU A 56 61.39 28.54 6.56
CA LEU A 56 61.39 27.11 6.88
C LEU A 56 60.50 26.79 8.08
N ARG A 57 60.57 27.61 9.14
CA ARG A 57 59.68 27.46 10.31
C ARG A 57 58.22 27.66 9.95
N SER A 58 57.91 28.68 9.13
CA SER A 58 56.55 28.90 8.61
C SER A 58 56.07 27.71 7.76
N ALA A 59 56.93 27.15 6.91
CA ALA A 59 56.60 25.98 6.12
C ALA A 59 56.32 24.74 6.97
N TYR A 60 57.10 24.49 8.03
CA TYR A 60 56.82 23.39 8.97
C TYR A 60 55.48 23.58 9.70
N ALA A 61 55.18 24.79 10.17
CA ALA A 61 53.89 25.07 10.80
C ALA A 61 52.71 24.82 9.83
N LYS A 62 52.84 25.24 8.56
CA LYS A 62 51.83 24.94 7.53
C LYS A 62 51.70 23.43 7.26
N LEU A 63 52.81 22.68 7.31
CA LEU A 63 52.80 21.23 7.12
C LEU A 63 52.07 20.53 8.27
N ASP A 64 52.29 20.95 9.51
CA ASP A 64 51.59 20.42 10.68
C ASP A 64 50.09 20.71 10.64
N LEU A 65 49.69 21.92 10.23
CA LEU A 65 48.27 22.28 10.03
C LEU A 65 47.62 21.38 8.97
N LEU A 66 48.26 21.20 7.81
CA LEU A 66 47.75 20.34 6.74
C LEU A 66 47.67 18.87 7.17
N ASN A 67 48.63 18.37 7.94
CA ASN A 67 48.56 17.00 8.48
C ASN A 67 47.38 16.82 9.43
N ASN A 68 47.09 17.81 10.27
CA ASN A 68 45.94 17.80 11.16
C ASN A 68 44.61 17.83 10.38
N GLU A 69 44.53 18.64 9.32
CA GLU A 69 43.34 18.65 8.44
C GLU A 69 43.15 17.31 7.72
N ILE A 70 44.22 16.70 7.22
CA ILE A 70 44.17 15.37 6.60
C ILE A 70 43.67 14.32 7.60
N ALA A 71 44.13 14.38 8.85
CA ALA A 71 43.66 13.46 9.88
C ALA A 71 42.16 13.64 10.18
N GLN A 72 41.67 14.88 10.27
CA GLN A 72 40.24 15.18 10.48
C GLN A 72 39.37 14.77 9.30
N GLU A 73 39.84 14.98 8.06
CA GLU A 73 39.10 14.57 6.87
C GLU A 73 39.06 13.04 6.74
N LYS A 74 40.12 12.33 7.15
CA LYS A 74 40.08 10.85 7.23
C LYS A 74 39.04 10.35 8.22
N THR A 75 38.91 10.97 9.39
CA THR A 75 37.89 10.56 10.36
C THR A 75 36.49 10.82 9.82
N ARG A 76 36.25 11.99 9.21
CA ARG A 76 34.95 12.30 8.57
C ARG A 76 34.61 11.34 7.45
N PHE A 77 35.60 10.96 6.65
CA PHE A 77 35.39 10.01 5.56
C PHE A 77 34.93 8.65 6.09
N ASN A 78 35.54 8.16 7.17
CA ASN A 78 35.13 6.90 7.80
C ASN A 78 33.69 6.98 8.36
N ASP A 79 33.33 8.09 9.02
CA ASP A 79 31.97 8.30 9.53
C ASP A 79 30.93 8.25 8.39
N ILE A 80 31.25 8.88 7.26
CA ILE A 80 30.40 8.86 6.06
C ILE A 80 30.33 7.45 5.43
N GLU A 81 31.42 6.69 5.48
CA GLU A 81 31.46 5.32 4.97
C GLU A 81 30.57 4.38 5.82
N ASP A 82 30.62 4.52 7.14
CA ASP A 82 29.77 3.78 8.08
C ASP A 82 28.29 4.15 7.93
N GLU A 83 27.98 5.44 7.79
CA GLU A 83 26.60 5.90 7.53
C GLU A 83 26.08 5.36 6.19
N ASN A 84 26.89 5.40 5.13
CA ASN A 84 26.52 4.81 3.83
C ASN A 84 26.29 3.30 3.91
N LYS A 85 27.08 2.59 4.71
CA LYS A 85 26.88 1.16 4.94
C LYS A 85 25.56 0.91 5.66
N SER A 86 25.28 1.64 6.73
CA SER A 86 24.01 1.58 7.47
C SER A 86 22.80 1.87 6.57
N LEU A 87 22.89 2.90 5.73
CA LEU A 87 21.82 3.24 4.77
C LEU A 87 21.58 2.13 3.75
N ARG A 88 22.64 1.48 3.24
CA ARG A 88 22.49 0.33 2.33
C ARG A 88 21.82 -0.86 3.01
N ASP A 89 22.19 -1.15 4.25
CA ASP A 89 21.58 -2.25 5.02
C ASP A 89 20.09 -1.97 5.29
N GLN A 90 19.73 -0.71 5.63
CA GLN A 90 18.33 -0.30 5.77
C GLN A 90 17.55 -0.39 4.45
N MET A 91 18.14 0.06 3.34
CA MET A 91 17.53 -0.06 2.01
C MET A 91 17.28 -1.52 1.62
N GLN A 92 18.24 -2.41 1.91
CA GLN A 92 18.07 -3.83 1.65
C GLN A 92 16.95 -4.42 2.52
N GLY A 93 16.90 -4.10 3.81
CA GLY A 93 15.82 -4.55 4.70
C GLY A 93 14.44 -4.07 4.24
N MET A 94 14.30 -2.83 3.76
CA MET A 94 13.05 -2.34 3.18
C MET A 94 12.70 -3.05 1.86
N ALA A 95 13.68 -3.36 1.02
CA ALA A 95 13.45 -4.09 -0.22
C ALA A 95 12.94 -5.51 0.07
N ASP A 96 13.51 -6.20 1.06
CA ASP A 96 13.08 -7.54 1.46
C ASP A 96 11.65 -7.51 2.04
N GLN A 97 11.31 -6.50 2.84
CA GLN A 97 9.93 -6.29 3.32
C GLN A 97 8.95 -6.03 2.17
N LEU A 98 9.34 -5.24 1.17
CA LEU A 98 8.52 -4.96 0.00
C LEU A 98 8.24 -6.25 -0.79
N VAL A 99 9.26 -7.08 -0.99
CA VAL A 99 9.11 -8.38 -1.67
C VAL A 99 8.15 -9.29 -0.89
N SER A 100 8.31 -9.40 0.42
CA SER A 100 7.42 -10.19 1.27
C SER A 100 5.96 -9.71 1.19
N LYS A 101 5.73 -8.39 1.17
CA LYS A 101 4.37 -7.82 1.05
C LYS A 101 3.76 -8.03 -0.34
N GLU A 102 4.58 -8.01 -1.40
CA GLU A 102 4.13 -8.33 -2.75
C GLU A 102 3.72 -9.80 -2.89
N GLU A 103 4.43 -10.71 -2.23
CA GLU A 103 4.06 -12.14 -2.17
C GLU A 103 2.74 -12.36 -1.42
N GLU A 104 2.57 -11.73 -0.25
CA GLU A 104 1.30 -11.75 0.49
C GLU A 104 0.15 -11.21 -0.38
N PHE A 105 0.37 -10.11 -1.09
CA PHE A 105 -0.65 -9.51 -1.96
C PHE A 105 -1.06 -10.44 -3.10
N LYS A 106 -0.10 -11.13 -3.74
CA LYS A 106 -0.38 -12.13 -4.78
C LYS A 106 -1.21 -13.30 -4.22
N GLU A 107 -0.85 -13.80 -3.04
CA GLU A 107 -1.62 -14.88 -2.39
C GLU A 107 -3.06 -14.44 -2.12
N TRP A 108 -3.25 -13.20 -1.64
CA TRP A 108 -4.58 -12.61 -1.44
C TRP A 108 -5.37 -12.48 -2.75
N GLN A 109 -4.74 -12.04 -3.83
CA GLN A 109 -5.40 -11.99 -5.14
C GLN A 109 -5.84 -13.37 -5.62
N THR A 110 -5.00 -14.39 -5.46
CA THR A 110 -5.36 -15.78 -5.82
C THR A 110 -6.54 -16.28 -4.98
N LYS A 111 -6.51 -16.08 -3.65
CA LYS A 111 -7.62 -16.47 -2.77
C LYS A 111 -8.93 -15.78 -3.12
N LEU A 112 -8.88 -14.48 -3.47
CA LEU A 112 -10.06 -13.74 -3.88
C LEU A 112 -10.66 -14.30 -5.18
N ALA A 113 -9.81 -14.58 -6.18
CA ALA A 113 -10.25 -15.17 -7.44
C ALA A 113 -10.89 -16.55 -7.23
N GLU A 114 -10.28 -17.39 -6.38
CA GLU A 114 -10.84 -18.70 -6.03
C GLU A 114 -12.19 -18.57 -5.29
N GLN A 115 -12.31 -17.66 -4.33
CA GLN A 115 -13.56 -17.43 -3.61
C GLN A 115 -14.67 -16.95 -4.55
N THR A 116 -14.36 -15.99 -5.42
CA THR A 116 -15.33 -15.51 -6.41
C THR A 116 -15.77 -16.62 -7.37
N ASN A 117 -14.85 -17.52 -7.75
CA ASN A 117 -15.21 -18.65 -8.61
C ASN A 117 -16.10 -19.66 -7.89
N ARG A 118 -15.76 -20.01 -6.64
CA ARG A 118 -16.58 -20.90 -5.80
C ARG A 118 -17.99 -20.32 -5.60
N GLU A 119 -18.12 -19.03 -5.31
CA GLU A 119 -19.41 -18.36 -5.14
C GLU A 119 -20.25 -18.38 -6.43
N ARG A 120 -19.62 -18.22 -7.59
CA ARG A 120 -20.32 -18.34 -8.88
C ARG A 120 -20.79 -19.77 -9.15
N GLU A 121 -19.97 -20.76 -8.81
CA GLU A 121 -20.32 -22.18 -8.95
C GLU A 121 -21.51 -22.53 -8.05
N THR A 122 -21.49 -22.13 -6.77
CA THR A 122 -22.60 -22.37 -5.84
C THR A 122 -23.88 -21.68 -6.29
N LEU A 123 -23.81 -20.42 -6.75
CA LEU A 123 -24.97 -19.72 -7.30
C LEU A 123 -25.52 -20.41 -8.56
N ALA A 124 -24.65 -20.89 -9.45
CA ALA A 124 -25.07 -21.60 -10.64
C ALA A 124 -25.77 -22.93 -10.31
N GLU A 125 -25.28 -23.66 -9.30
CA GLU A 125 -25.91 -24.87 -8.78
C GLU A 125 -27.28 -24.58 -8.17
N GLU A 126 -27.39 -23.56 -7.31
CA GLU A 126 -28.67 -23.12 -6.72
C GLU A 126 -29.70 -22.75 -7.80
N PHE A 127 -29.31 -21.96 -8.80
CA PHE A 127 -30.19 -21.61 -9.92
C PHE A 127 -30.59 -22.83 -10.75
N ALA A 128 -29.69 -23.78 -10.96
CA ALA A 128 -30.01 -25.01 -11.69
C ALA A 128 -31.03 -25.86 -10.92
N GLU A 129 -30.88 -25.99 -9.60
CA GLU A 129 -31.84 -26.68 -8.75
C GLU A 129 -33.22 -26.00 -8.73
N GLU A 130 -33.26 -24.68 -8.54
CA GLU A 130 -34.53 -23.94 -8.57
C GLU A 130 -35.22 -24.10 -9.92
N ARG A 131 -34.48 -23.97 -11.02
CA ARG A 131 -35.01 -24.16 -12.38
C ARG A 131 -35.54 -25.57 -12.57
N ALA A 132 -34.87 -26.60 -12.06
CA ALA A 132 -35.34 -27.97 -12.11
C ALA A 132 -36.67 -28.15 -11.35
N ARG A 133 -36.78 -27.60 -10.13
CA ARG A 133 -38.03 -27.62 -9.34
C ARG A 133 -39.17 -26.88 -10.05
N PHE A 134 -38.88 -25.74 -10.69
CA PHE A 134 -39.88 -25.02 -11.48
C PHE A 134 -40.35 -25.81 -12.69
N LEU A 135 -39.43 -26.44 -13.43
CA LEU A 135 -39.79 -27.28 -14.59
C LEU A 135 -40.63 -28.48 -14.17
N GLU A 136 -40.29 -29.13 -13.06
CA GLU A 136 -41.11 -30.21 -12.50
C GLU A 136 -42.51 -29.73 -12.15
N ARG A 137 -42.63 -28.55 -11.52
CA ARG A 137 -43.93 -27.98 -11.18
C ARG A 137 -44.76 -27.62 -12.41
N VAL A 138 -44.12 -27.10 -13.47
CA VAL A 138 -44.78 -26.83 -14.74
C VAL A 138 -45.33 -28.13 -15.34
N ALA A 139 -44.52 -29.19 -15.40
CA ALA A 139 -44.96 -30.49 -15.92
C ALA A 139 -46.16 -31.04 -15.13
N GLN A 140 -46.13 -30.96 -13.79
CA GLN A 140 -47.27 -31.36 -12.95
C GLN A 140 -48.55 -30.56 -13.26
N LEU A 141 -48.43 -29.25 -13.52
CA LEU A 141 -49.56 -28.40 -13.85
C LEU A 141 -50.10 -28.67 -15.26
N GLU A 142 -49.21 -28.96 -16.23
CA GLU A 142 -49.59 -29.36 -17.59
C GLU A 142 -50.36 -30.69 -17.59
N ASP A 143 -49.90 -31.68 -16.82
CA ASP A 143 -50.60 -32.95 -16.64
C ASP A 143 -51.97 -32.77 -15.97
N ALA A 144 -52.04 -31.95 -14.93
CA ALA A 144 -53.31 -31.64 -14.25
C ALA A 144 -54.30 -30.92 -15.18
N LEU A 145 -53.82 -30.01 -16.03
CA LEU A 145 -54.63 -29.33 -17.04
C LEU A 145 -55.15 -30.32 -18.10
N SER A 146 -54.30 -31.24 -18.56
CA SER A 146 -54.68 -32.30 -19.50
C SER A 146 -55.80 -33.19 -18.93
N LEU A 147 -55.64 -33.65 -17.69
CA LEU A 147 -56.66 -34.43 -16.98
C LEU A 147 -57.97 -33.65 -16.81
N ALA A 148 -57.90 -32.37 -16.44
CA ALA A 148 -59.08 -31.52 -16.32
C ALA A 148 -59.80 -31.35 -17.67
N ASN A 149 -59.06 -31.18 -18.77
CA ASN A 149 -59.65 -31.11 -20.12
C ASN A 149 -60.32 -32.42 -20.55
N LEU A 150 -59.74 -33.57 -20.19
CA LEU A 150 -60.37 -34.88 -20.42
C LEU A 150 -61.68 -35.03 -19.64
N GLU A 151 -61.70 -34.61 -18.38
CA GLU A 151 -62.90 -34.65 -17.55
C GLU A 151 -63.98 -33.67 -18.07
N ILE A 152 -63.62 -32.47 -18.50
CA ILE A 152 -64.55 -31.54 -19.16
C ILE A 152 -65.14 -32.19 -20.41
N THR A 153 -64.31 -32.85 -21.22
CA THR A 153 -64.78 -33.55 -22.43
C THR A 153 -65.75 -34.67 -22.06
N ARG A 154 -65.43 -35.48 -21.05
CA ARG A 154 -66.31 -36.53 -20.52
C ARG A 154 -67.65 -35.96 -20.06
N LEU A 155 -67.63 -34.92 -19.22
CA LEU A 155 -68.82 -34.26 -18.70
C LEU A 155 -69.64 -33.61 -19.83
N THR A 156 -68.99 -33.07 -20.85
CA THR A 156 -69.68 -32.50 -22.02
C THR A 156 -70.42 -33.58 -22.80
N ILE A 157 -69.78 -34.74 -23.04
CA ILE A 157 -70.45 -35.91 -23.65
C ILE A 157 -71.63 -36.36 -22.80
N GLU A 158 -71.43 -36.52 -21.48
CA GLU A 158 -72.48 -36.94 -20.54
C GLU A 158 -73.67 -35.97 -20.52
N ILE A 159 -73.42 -34.65 -20.58
CA ILE A 159 -74.48 -33.63 -20.69
C ILE A 159 -75.22 -33.75 -22.03
N SER A 160 -74.52 -33.96 -23.14
CA SER A 160 -75.15 -34.16 -24.45
C SER A 160 -76.01 -35.41 -24.48
N GLU A 161 -75.50 -36.54 -23.99
CA GLU A 161 -76.23 -37.80 -23.88
C GLU A 161 -77.46 -37.67 -22.97
N LYS A 162 -77.33 -36.97 -21.83
CA LYS A 162 -78.44 -36.71 -20.93
C LYS A 162 -79.48 -35.77 -21.54
N SER A 163 -79.06 -34.74 -22.26
CA SER A 163 -79.97 -33.85 -23.00
C SER A 163 -80.74 -34.60 -24.09
N ASP A 164 -80.08 -35.50 -24.82
CA ASP A 164 -80.73 -36.35 -25.82
C ASP A 164 -81.63 -37.41 -25.17
N SER A 165 -81.24 -37.96 -24.02
CA SER A 165 -82.06 -38.85 -23.21
C SER A 165 -83.28 -38.12 -22.64
N ASP A 166 -83.15 -36.89 -22.13
CA ASP A 166 -84.26 -36.08 -21.61
C ASP A 166 -85.21 -35.66 -22.74
N ARG A 167 -84.70 -35.44 -23.97
CA ARG A 167 -85.53 -35.28 -25.18
C ARG A 167 -86.31 -36.56 -25.52
N ARG A 168 -85.75 -37.75 -25.31
CA ARG A 168 -86.42 -39.04 -25.52
C ARG A 168 -87.39 -39.38 -24.37
N MET A 169 -87.01 -39.11 -23.13
CA MET A 169 -87.80 -39.31 -21.89
C MET A 169 -88.88 -38.25 -21.68
N SER A 170 -88.85 -37.12 -22.42
CA SER A 170 -90.02 -36.24 -22.56
C SER A 170 -91.22 -36.93 -23.26
N THR A 171 -91.06 -38.20 -23.69
CA THR A 171 -92.15 -39.10 -24.10
C THR A 171 -92.34 -40.33 -23.20
N SER A 172 -91.63 -40.47 -22.07
CA SER A 172 -91.84 -41.62 -21.17
C SER A 172 -91.46 -41.35 -19.72
N SER A 173 -92.42 -41.67 -18.87
CA SER A 173 -92.49 -41.49 -17.42
C SER A 173 -91.36 -42.11 -16.58
N SER A 174 -91.08 -41.41 -15.48
CA SER A 174 -90.78 -41.86 -14.10
C SER A 174 -89.53 -42.69 -13.75
N ASN A 175 -88.87 -42.17 -12.70
CA ASN A 175 -88.18 -42.80 -11.58
C ASN A 175 -86.93 -43.66 -11.81
N GLU A 176 -85.79 -43.18 -11.28
CA GLU A 176 -85.01 -43.77 -10.16
C GLU A 176 -83.59 -43.20 -10.16
N SER A 177 -83.17 -42.51 -9.10
CA SER A 177 -81.75 -42.22 -8.82
C SER A 177 -81.57 -41.81 -7.35
N ARG A 178 -81.50 -42.79 -6.46
CA ARG A 178 -81.08 -42.59 -5.05
C ARG A 178 -79.58 -42.86 -4.82
N SER A 179 -78.76 -42.95 -5.87
CA SER A 179 -77.32 -43.23 -5.75
C SER A 179 -76.43 -41.95 -5.80
N SER A 180 -76.94 -40.83 -6.29
CA SER A 180 -76.15 -39.59 -6.48
C SER A 180 -75.94 -38.77 -5.21
N LEU A 181 -76.77 -38.99 -4.17
CA LEU A 181 -76.71 -38.21 -2.94
C LEU A 181 -75.53 -38.65 -2.05
N GLU A 182 -75.21 -39.95 -2.02
CA GLU A 182 -74.16 -40.53 -1.19
C GLU A 182 -72.75 -40.17 -1.68
N LEU A 183 -72.58 -40.07 -3.02
CA LEU A 183 -71.35 -39.59 -3.67
C LEU A 183 -71.10 -38.09 -3.43
N LEU A 184 -72.16 -37.28 -3.33
CA LEU A 184 -72.09 -35.85 -2.99
C LEU A 184 -71.68 -35.59 -1.53
N PHE A 185 -71.95 -36.52 -0.61
CA PHE A 185 -71.52 -36.41 0.79
C PHE A 185 -70.07 -36.88 0.98
N THR A 186 -69.63 -37.93 0.27
CA THR A 186 -68.20 -38.34 0.28
C THR A 186 -67.30 -37.33 -0.42
N ASP A 187 -67.75 -36.74 -1.53
CA ASP A 187 -66.99 -35.73 -2.29
C ASP A 187 -66.95 -34.37 -1.55
N LYS A 188 -68.00 -34.04 -0.77
CA LYS A 188 -67.95 -32.92 0.18
C LYS A 188 -67.00 -33.17 1.34
N SER A 189 -66.94 -34.38 1.89
CA SER A 189 -65.99 -34.69 2.98
C SER A 189 -64.53 -34.58 2.53
N LYS A 190 -64.20 -35.10 1.33
CA LYS A 190 -62.87 -34.99 0.73
C LYS A 190 -62.48 -33.54 0.40
N LYS A 191 -63.41 -32.76 -0.18
CA LYS A 191 -63.18 -31.32 -0.45
C LYS A 191 -63.04 -30.49 0.83
N VAL A 192 -63.66 -30.91 1.93
CA VAL A 192 -63.49 -30.27 3.24
C VAL A 192 -62.12 -30.62 3.83
N ASP A 193 -61.67 -31.87 3.72
CA ASP A 193 -60.33 -32.29 4.15
C ASP A 193 -59.22 -31.62 3.33
N ASP A 194 -59.35 -31.55 2.00
CA ASP A 194 -58.41 -30.85 1.12
C ASP A 194 -58.35 -29.34 1.44
N ARG A 195 -59.48 -28.73 1.78
CA ARG A 195 -59.51 -27.33 2.24
C ARG A 195 -58.82 -27.17 3.59
N HIS A 196 -58.98 -28.10 4.53
CA HIS A 196 -58.30 -28.04 5.82
C HIS A 196 -56.79 -28.20 5.64
N GLU A 197 -56.35 -29.10 4.77
CA GLU A 197 -54.93 -29.30 4.46
C GLU A 197 -54.33 -28.09 3.73
N LEU A 198 -55.03 -27.52 2.75
CA LEU A 198 -54.62 -26.26 2.11
C LEU A 198 -54.56 -25.10 3.11
N THR A 199 -55.54 -25.01 4.02
CA THR A 199 -55.55 -23.99 5.07
C THR A 199 -54.37 -24.15 6.02
N LYS A 200 -54.01 -25.39 6.36
CA LYS A 200 -52.84 -25.71 7.18
C LYS A 200 -51.53 -25.33 6.48
N GLN A 201 -51.39 -25.67 5.19
CA GLN A 201 -50.23 -25.28 4.38
C GLN A 201 -50.13 -23.75 4.23
N ILE A 202 -51.25 -23.05 4.03
CA ILE A 202 -51.28 -21.58 3.99
C ILE A 202 -50.83 -20.98 5.33
N LEU A 203 -51.29 -21.53 6.45
CA LEU A 203 -50.86 -21.12 7.79
C LEU A 203 -49.36 -21.34 8.00
N GLU A 204 -48.84 -22.50 7.61
CA GLU A 204 -47.43 -22.84 7.74
C GLU A 204 -46.54 -21.95 6.86
N ILE A 205 -46.95 -21.71 5.61
CA ILE A 205 -46.28 -20.75 4.70
C ILE A 205 -46.32 -19.34 5.29
N THR A 206 -47.45 -18.92 5.86
CA THR A 206 -47.61 -17.60 6.45
C THR A 206 -46.72 -17.42 7.68
N GLN A 207 -46.64 -18.46 8.53
CA GLN A 207 -45.78 -18.48 9.71
C GLN A 207 -44.30 -18.46 9.31
N ARG A 208 -43.91 -19.25 8.30
CA ARG A 208 -42.54 -19.26 7.76
C ARG A 208 -42.17 -17.94 7.12
N ARG A 209 -43.11 -17.30 6.40
CA ARG A 209 -42.93 -15.96 5.84
C ARG A 209 -42.72 -14.92 6.93
N MET A 210 -43.51 -14.94 8.01
CA MET A 210 -43.29 -14.03 9.14
C MET A 210 -41.92 -14.24 9.79
N SER A 211 -41.50 -15.49 10.00
CA SER A 211 -40.18 -15.80 10.58
C SER A 211 -39.04 -15.26 9.71
N LEU A 212 -39.10 -15.49 8.41
CA LEU A 212 -38.11 -14.97 7.47
C LEU A 212 -38.13 -13.44 7.41
N GLN A 213 -39.32 -12.84 7.49
CA GLN A 213 -39.46 -11.38 7.49
C GLN A 213 -38.85 -10.77 8.76
N THR A 214 -39.05 -11.37 9.94
CA THR A 214 -38.39 -10.93 11.17
C THR A 214 -36.88 -11.09 11.12
N GLU A 215 -36.39 -12.20 10.58
CA GLU A 215 -34.95 -12.45 10.43
C GLU A 215 -34.30 -11.45 9.45
N LEU A 216 -34.97 -11.16 8.34
CA LEU A 216 -34.51 -10.18 7.37
C LEU A 216 -34.44 -8.77 7.99
N THR A 217 -35.42 -8.41 8.84
CA THR A 217 -35.41 -7.12 9.55
C THR A 217 -34.21 -7.02 10.50
N LEU A 218 -33.91 -8.08 11.25
CA LEU A 218 -32.75 -8.12 12.16
C LEU A 218 -31.41 -8.03 11.41
N LEU A 219 -31.29 -8.73 10.27
CA LEU A 219 -30.09 -8.68 9.44
C LEU A 219 -29.90 -7.32 8.77
N GLU A 220 -30.98 -6.64 8.39
CA GLU A 220 -30.92 -5.26 7.89
C GLU A 220 -30.42 -4.29 8.97
N GLU A 221 -30.91 -4.41 10.20
CA GLU A 221 -30.43 -3.62 11.34
C GLU A 221 -28.94 -3.88 11.64
N GLU A 222 -28.52 -5.15 11.70
CA GLU A 222 -27.11 -5.51 11.93
C GLU A 222 -26.19 -5.00 10.81
N ASN A 223 -26.64 -5.04 9.56
CA ASN A 223 -25.88 -4.52 8.42
C ASN A 223 -25.71 -3.00 8.48
N GLU A 224 -26.76 -2.26 8.88
CA GLU A 224 -26.65 -0.82 9.08
C GLU A 224 -25.71 -0.47 10.25
N ASP A 225 -25.77 -1.20 11.36
CA ASP A 225 -24.83 -1.03 12.48
C ASP A 225 -23.38 -1.30 12.07
N LEU A 226 -23.15 -2.36 11.29
CA LEU A 226 -21.82 -2.67 10.75
C LEU A 226 -21.32 -1.59 9.79
N LYS A 227 -22.17 -1.03 8.92
CA LYS A 227 -21.80 0.10 8.05
C LYS A 227 -21.40 1.31 8.86
N VAL A 228 -22.19 1.69 9.87
CA VAL A 228 -21.91 2.84 10.74
C VAL A 228 -20.58 2.64 11.47
N ASN A 229 -20.36 1.46 12.06
CA ASN A 229 -19.13 1.12 12.77
C ASN A 229 -17.91 1.12 11.84
N ARG A 230 -18.04 0.61 10.62
CA ARG A 230 -16.96 0.63 9.63
C ARG A 230 -16.60 2.05 9.21
N VAL A 231 -17.60 2.91 9.00
CA VAL A 231 -17.38 4.33 8.68
C VAL A 231 -16.70 5.07 9.83
N LEU A 232 -17.12 4.82 11.07
CA LEU A 232 -16.49 5.38 12.27
C LEU A 232 -15.02 4.94 12.41
N SER A 233 -14.77 3.64 12.23
CA SER A 233 -13.41 3.07 12.28
C SER A 233 -12.48 3.69 11.22
N ILE A 234 -12.96 3.81 9.97
CA ILE A 234 -12.23 4.46 8.88
C ILE A 234 -11.95 5.92 9.23
N LYS A 235 -12.94 6.65 9.75
CA LYS A 235 -12.81 8.05 10.14
C LYS A 235 -11.75 8.26 11.23
N ASP A 236 -11.73 7.40 12.25
CA ASP A 236 -10.74 7.47 13.31
C ASP A 236 -9.33 7.10 12.83
N HIS A 237 -9.22 6.13 11.92
CA HIS A 237 -7.95 5.80 11.28
C HIS A 237 -7.39 6.97 10.45
N ILE A 238 -8.23 7.63 9.64
CA ILE A 238 -7.86 8.84 8.89
C ILE A 238 -7.42 9.96 9.84
N ARG A 239 -8.12 10.16 10.95
CA ARG A 239 -7.75 11.17 11.96
C ARG A 239 -6.38 10.87 12.59
N SER A 240 -6.09 9.61 12.88
CA SER A 240 -4.79 9.17 13.38
C SER A 240 -3.67 9.46 12.38
N LEU A 241 -3.86 9.05 11.11
CA LEU A 241 -2.89 9.31 10.03
C LEU A 241 -2.63 10.81 9.82
N TYR A 242 -3.68 11.63 9.85
CA TYR A 242 -3.55 13.08 9.75
C TYR A 242 -2.72 13.67 10.92
N THR A 243 -2.92 13.15 12.13
CA THR A 243 -2.16 13.58 13.32
C THR A 243 -0.69 13.19 13.19
N GLN A 244 -0.40 11.97 12.75
CA GLN A 244 0.97 11.51 12.49
C GLN A 244 1.65 12.35 11.41
N TYR A 245 0.97 12.60 10.28
CA TYR A 245 1.48 13.45 9.22
C TYR A 245 1.82 14.86 9.71
N LYS A 246 0.95 15.45 10.54
CA LYS A 246 1.19 16.77 11.14
C LYS A 246 2.41 16.76 12.07
N GLN A 247 2.61 15.68 12.83
CA GLN A 247 3.79 15.50 13.69
C GLN A 247 5.07 15.44 12.85
N ILE A 248 5.10 14.58 11.83
CA ILE A 248 6.24 14.41 10.90
C ILE A 248 6.56 15.73 10.19
N THR A 249 5.54 16.51 9.82
CA THR A 249 5.75 17.81 9.18
C THR A 249 6.44 18.80 10.12
N LYS A 250 6.02 18.84 11.39
CA LYS A 250 6.66 19.69 12.41
C LYS A 250 8.10 19.27 12.67
N GLU A 251 8.35 17.96 12.79
CA GLU A 251 9.68 17.41 13.03
C GLU A 251 10.63 17.74 11.87
N ASN A 252 10.18 17.57 10.62
CA ASN A 252 10.94 17.98 9.44
C ASN A 252 11.26 19.49 9.42
N GLN A 253 10.34 20.34 9.88
CA GLN A 253 10.62 21.78 9.98
C GLN A 253 11.69 22.09 11.04
N LEU A 254 11.68 21.38 12.17
CA LEU A 254 12.70 21.53 13.20
C LEU A 254 14.06 21.07 12.69
N LEU A 255 14.13 19.89 12.06
CA LEU A 255 15.36 19.35 11.47
C LEU A 255 15.95 20.28 10.40
N ARG A 256 15.10 20.93 9.58
CA ARG A 256 15.57 21.93 8.61
C ARG A 256 16.19 23.15 9.29
N LYS A 257 15.56 23.68 10.35
CA LYS A 257 16.11 24.80 11.11
C LYS A 257 17.43 24.44 11.77
N GLU A 258 17.52 23.27 12.38
CA GLU A 258 18.75 22.77 13.01
C GLU A 258 19.87 22.60 11.97
N ASN A 259 19.56 22.09 10.78
CA ASN A 259 20.51 21.98 9.68
C ASN A 259 21.03 23.35 9.21
N ASP A 260 20.14 24.34 9.10
CA ASP A 260 20.51 25.71 8.72
C ASP A 260 21.37 26.39 9.79
N GLU A 261 21.08 26.18 11.08
CA GLU A 261 21.91 26.64 12.20
C GLU A 261 23.30 25.99 12.19
N LEU A 262 23.38 24.68 11.96
CA LEU A 262 24.64 23.96 11.82
C LEU A 262 25.46 24.49 10.64
N LYS A 263 24.83 24.74 9.49
CA LYS A 263 25.51 25.37 8.34
C LYS A 263 26.07 26.75 8.68
N GLN A 264 25.29 27.58 9.40
CA GLN A 264 25.80 28.89 9.86
C GLN A 264 26.96 28.75 10.84
N GLN A 265 26.88 27.81 11.80
CA GLN A 265 27.97 27.58 12.75
C GLN A 265 29.24 27.11 12.03
N VAL A 266 29.13 26.18 11.09
CA VAL A 266 30.25 25.71 10.27
C VAL A 266 30.83 26.87 9.46
N GLY A 267 29.99 27.66 8.79
CA GLY A 267 30.42 28.84 8.05
C GLY A 267 31.17 29.86 8.92
N LYS A 268 30.65 30.17 10.12
CA LYS A 268 31.32 31.05 11.10
C LYS A 268 32.65 30.48 11.57
N LYS A 269 32.73 29.18 11.88
CA LYS A 269 33.98 28.52 12.27
C LYS A 269 35.02 28.61 11.16
N MET A 270 34.63 28.35 9.91
CA MET A 270 35.52 28.48 8.75
C MET A 270 36.01 29.92 8.54
N PHE A 271 35.12 30.90 8.74
CA PHE A 271 35.48 32.32 8.63
C PHE A 271 36.43 32.77 9.75
N MET A 272 36.17 32.39 11.01
CA MET A 272 37.06 32.70 12.14
C MET A 272 38.44 32.07 11.94
N LYS A 273 38.50 30.82 11.49
CA LYS A 273 39.76 30.16 11.14
C LYS A 273 40.51 30.91 10.04
N SER A 274 39.81 31.37 8.99
CA SER A 274 40.41 32.19 7.94
C SER A 274 40.93 33.54 8.44
N LEU A 275 40.34 34.14 9.47
CA LEU A 275 40.84 35.38 10.08
C LEU A 275 42.06 35.15 10.97
N GLU A 276 42.09 34.05 11.72
CA GLU A 276 43.27 33.62 12.48
C GLU A 276 44.44 33.34 11.54
N ASP A 277 44.20 32.69 10.40
CA ASP A 277 45.21 32.40 9.39
C ASP A 277 45.77 33.68 8.72
N VAL A 278 44.99 34.76 8.64
CA VAL A 278 45.43 36.05 8.07
C VAL A 278 46.22 36.91 9.08
N ASN A 279 45.90 36.84 10.37
CA ASN A 279 46.59 37.61 11.42
C ASN A 279 47.96 37.03 11.84
N LEU A 280 48.33 35.86 11.33
CA LEU A 280 49.61 35.19 11.64
C LEU A 280 50.74 35.53 10.64
N ASP A 281 50.46 36.31 9.59
CA ASP A 281 51.40 36.66 8.53
C ASP A 281 51.96 38.12 8.62
N ASP A 282 51.62 38.90 9.65
CA ASP A 282 52.28 40.18 10.03
C ASP A 282 53.26 40.00 11.21
#